data_AF-A0A1H5YBS5-F1
#
_entry.id   AF-A0A1H5YBS5-F1
#
_cell.length_a   1.000
_cell.length_b   1.000
_cell.length_c   1.000
_cell.angle_alpha   90.00
_cell.angle_beta   90.00
_cell.angle_gamma   90.00
#
_symmetry.space_group_name_H-M   'P 1'
#
loop_
_entity.id
_entity.type
_entity.pdbx_description
1 polymer ?
#
loop_
_entity_poly.entity_id
_entity_poly.type
_entity_poly.pdbx_seq_one_letter_code
_entity_poly.pdbx_strand_id
1 'polypeptide(L)' 'METPSKQLSEIVLTKLVEAGLLRGSDKQKYLSKFAEGKISQEDWRLSIELAKAEEKNDE' A
#
# COMPACT_ATOMS: atom_id res chain seq x y z
N MET A 1 17.53 -4.90 -11.59
CA MET A 1 18.35 -5.47 -10.51
C MET A 1 17.50 -5.60 -9.28
N GLU A 2 17.55 -6.73 -8.57
CA GLU A 2 17.00 -6.78 -7.22
C GLU A 2 17.87 -5.91 -6.31
N THR A 3 17.23 -4.99 -5.59
CA THR A 3 17.88 -4.18 -4.58
C THR A 3 17.55 -4.75 -3.19
N PRO A 4 18.42 -4.57 -2.19
CA PRO A 4 18.10 -4.95 -0.81
C PRO A 4 16.76 -4.33 -0.33
N SER A 5 16.47 -3.10 -0.76
CA SER A 5 15.20 -2.43 -0.47
C SER A 5 14.01 -3.19 -1.06
N LYS A 6 14.10 -3.67 -2.30
CA LYS A 6 13.02 -4.43 -2.93
C LYS A 6 12.76 -5.76 -2.21
N GLN A 7 13.82 -6.46 -1.82
CA GLN A 7 13.73 -7.71 -1.06
C GLN A 7 13.10 -7.48 0.32
N LEU A 8 13.49 -6.41 1.02
CA LEU A 8 12.87 -6.03 2.29
C LEU A 8 11.38 -5.72 2.11
N SER A 9 11.01 -4.95 1.09
CA SER A 9 9.61 -4.64 0.77
C SER A 9 8.78 -5.90 0.55
N GLU A 10 9.32 -6.89 -0.18
CA GLU A 10 8.66 -8.18 -0.41
C GLU A 10 8.40 -8.93 0.89
N ILE A 11 9.38 -8.99 1.79
CA ILE A 11 9.24 -9.65 3.10
C ILE A 11 8.17 -8.93 3.94
N VAL A 12 8.26 -7.60 4.05
CA VAL A 12 7.35 -6.79 4.86
C VAL A 12 5.91 -6.93 4.35
N LEU A 13 5.69 -6.74 3.04
CA LEU A 13 4.35 -6.83 2.47
C LEU A 13 3.77 -8.24 2.57
N THR A 14 4.59 -9.28 2.50
CA THR A 14 4.13 -10.66 2.75
C THR A 14 3.61 -10.83 4.17
N LYS A 15 4.37 -10.35 5.17
CA LYS A 15 3.94 -10.42 6.58
C LYS A 15 2.66 -9.63 6.84
N LEU A 16 2.48 -8.48 6.18
CA LEU A 16 1.25 -7.69 6.31
C LEU A 16 0.03 -8.42 5.72
N VAL A 17 0.21 -9.15 4.61
CA VAL A 17 -0.85 -9.99 4.04
C VAL A 17 -1.18 -11.17 4.96
N GLU A 18 -0.17 -11.86 5.48
CA GLU A 18 -0.34 -12.96 6.44
C GLU A 18 -1.05 -12.51 7.72
N ALA A 19 -0.76 -11.30 8.20
CA ALA A 19 -1.41 -10.70 9.36
C ALA A 19 -2.83 -10.16 9.07
N GLY A 20 -3.30 -10.22 7.81
CA GLY A 20 -4.60 -9.68 7.41
C GLY A 20 -4.68 -8.15 7.40
N LEU A 21 -3.54 -7.46 7.50
CA LEU A 21 -3.44 -6.00 7.48
C LEU A 21 -3.40 -5.44 6.05
N LEU A 22 -3.08 -6.30 5.07
CA LEU A 22 -3.05 -5.96 3.66
C LEU A 22 -3.75 -7.05 2.85
N ARG A 23 -4.50 -6.68 1.81
CA ARG A 23 -5.05 -7.68 0.89
C ARG A 23 -3.95 -8.18 -0.03
N GLY A 24 -3.97 -9.48 -0.34
CA GLY A 24 -3.02 -10.06 -1.29
C GLY A 24 -3.02 -9.37 -2.66
N SER A 25 -4.18 -8.87 -3.11
CA SER A 25 -4.33 -8.09 -4.35
C SER A 25 -3.51 -6.80 -4.37
N ASP A 26 -3.29 -6.20 -3.20
CA ASP A 26 -2.69 -4.87 -3.09
C ASP A 26 -1.17 -4.95 -2.89
N LYS A 27 -0.64 -6.15 -2.60
CA LYS A 27 0.81 -6.40 -2.44
C LYS A 27 1.61 -5.86 -3.63
N GLN A 28 1.22 -6.19 -4.86
CA GLN A 28 1.90 -5.74 -6.07
C GLN A 28 1.85 -4.21 -6.23
N LYS A 29 0.73 -3.58 -5.88
CA LYS A 29 0.54 -2.13 -5.95
C LYS A 29 1.53 -1.41 -5.03
N TYR A 30 1.72 -1.91 -3.82
CA TYR A 30 2.60 -1.26 -2.84
C TYR A 30 4.08 -1.60 -3.01
N LEU A 31 4.43 -2.73 -3.66
CA LEU A 31 5.81 -3.19 -3.74
C LEU A 31 6.77 -2.14 -4.34
N SER A 32 6.41 -1.52 -5.46
CA SER A 32 7.28 -0.50 -6.10
C SER A 32 7.41 0.74 -5.23
N LYS A 33 6.28 1.28 -4.74
CA LYS A 33 6.26 2.50 -3.91
C LYS A 33 6.99 2.32 -2.58
N PHE A 34 6.85 1.15 -1.96
CA PHE A 34 7.49 0.83 -0.69
C PHE A 34 9.01 0.69 -0.88
N ALA A 35 9.46 0.02 -1.94
CA ALA A 35 10.88 -0.12 -2.26
C ALA A 35 11.57 1.22 -2.59
N GLU A 36 10.83 2.16 -3.16
CA GLU A 36 11.31 3.51 -3.50
C GLU A 36 11.16 4.52 -2.34
N GLY A 37 10.53 4.14 -1.22
CA GLY A 37 10.24 5.05 -0.11
C GLY A 37 9.21 6.14 -0.45
N LYS A 38 8.36 5.91 -1.46
CA LYS A 38 7.35 6.86 -1.98
C LYS A 38 5.93 6.57 -1.50
N ILE A 39 5.77 5.76 -0.46
CA ILE A 39 4.48 5.53 0.19
C ILE A 39 4.00 6.86 0.78
N SER A 40 2.85 7.34 0.31
CA SER A 40 2.16 8.47 0.94
C SER A 40 1.07 7.98 1.89
N GLN A 41 0.51 8.90 2.69
CA GLN A 41 -0.64 8.58 3.54
C GLN A 41 -1.88 8.23 2.70
N GLU A 42 -2.04 8.85 1.54
CA GLU A 42 -3.14 8.60 0.60
C GLU A 42 -3.10 7.18 0.05
N ASP A 43 -1.89 6.64 -0.16
CA ASP A 43 -1.69 5.26 -0.59
C ASP A 43 -2.25 4.25 0.43
N TRP A 44 -2.31 4.60 1.72
CA TRP A 44 -2.83 3.74 2.79
C TRP A 44 -4.31 3.94 3.12
N ARG A 45 -4.98 4.91 2.47
CA ARG A 45 -6.39 5.17 2.77
C ARG A 45 -7.24 3.96 2.44
N LEU A 46 -8.13 3.63 3.37
CA LEU A 46 -9.11 2.58 3.17
C LEU A 46 -10.11 3.00 2.09
N SER A 47 -10.69 2.05 1.35
CA SER A 47 -11.71 2.36 0.34
C SER A 47 -12.90 3.16 0.91
N ILE A 48 -13.25 2.94 2.17
CA ILE A 48 -14.29 3.73 2.88
C ILE A 48 -13.85 5.19 3.10
N GLU A 49 -12.58 5.42 3.39
CA GLU A 49 -12.02 6.76 3.59
C GLU A 49 -11.84 7.51 2.29
N LEU A 50 -11.61 6.80 1.19
CA LEU A 50 -11.57 7.35 -0.16
C LEU A 50 -12.97 7.76 -0.62
N ALA A 51 -13.97 6.89 -0.47
CA ALA A 51 -15.36 7.19 -0.82
C ALA A 51 -15.92 8.40 -0.07
N LYS A 52 -15.64 8.51 1.24
CA LYS A 52 -16.03 9.69 2.05
C LYS A 52 -15.31 10.98 1.66
N ALA A 53 -14.15 10.90 0.99
CA ALA A 53 -13.43 12.07 0.52
C ALA A 53 -14.05 12.62 -0.77
N GLU A 54 -14.54 11.73 -1.64
CA GLU A 54 -15.22 12.10 -2.89
C GLU A 54 -16.56 12.79 -2.59
N GLU A 55 -17.36 12.27 -1.66
CA GLU A 55 -18.65 12.90 -1.26
C GLU A 55 -18.49 14.34 -0.74
N LYS A 56 -17.31 14.72 -0.24
CA LYS A 56 -17.06 16.06 0.33
C LYS A 56 -16.59 17.10 -0.67
N ASN A 57 -16.23 16.69 -1.89
CA ASN A 57 -15.79 17.58 -2.97
C ASN A 57 -16.91 17.89 -3.98
N ASP A 58 -18.08 17.27 -3.84
CA ASP A 58 -19.26 17.47 -4.70
C ASP A 58 -20.34 18.39 -4.06
N GLU A 59 -20.03 19.09 -2.96
CA GLU A 59 -20.81 20.23 -2.40
C GLU A 59 -20.13 21.58 -2.66
#